data_AF-A0A2N2ATP8-F1
#
_entry.id   AF-A0A2N2ATP8-F1
#
_cell.length_a   1.000
_cell.length_b   1.000
_cell.length_c   1.000
_cell.angle_alpha   90.00
_cell.angle_beta   90.00
_cell.angle_gamma   90.00
#
_symmetry.space_group_name_H-M   'P 1'
#
loop_
_entity.id
_entity.type
_entity.pdbx_description
1 polymer ?
#
loop_
_entity_poly.entity_id
_entity_poly.type
_entity_poly.pdbx_seq_one_letter_code
_entity_poly.pdbx_strand_id
1 'polypeptide(L)'
;MGFRLVLYLSILAIGIFIGYKEISHKKLLARLNHLQMGALIALLFVMGIRIGADQSVVNVLGTLGIQAFVLASFSVLTSVLAVYIIRKVMHFNKKGERQ
;
A
#
# COMPACT_ATOMS: atom_id res chain seq x y z
N MET A 1 -23.06 0.37 12.87
CA MET A 1 -21.84 0.09 12.08
C MET A 1 -21.42 1.26 11.20
N GLY A 2 -22.34 1.93 10.48
CA GLY A 2 -22.02 3.07 9.60
C GLY A 2 -21.31 4.26 10.26
N PHE A 3 -21.65 4.60 11.52
CA PHE A 3 -21.03 5.74 12.21
C PHE A 3 -19.50 5.64 12.36
N ARG A 4 -18.95 4.43 12.60
CA ARG A 4 -17.50 4.23 12.71
C ARG A 4 -16.78 4.42 11.38
N LEU A 5 -17.40 3.94 10.29
CA LEU A 5 -16.88 4.14 8.94
C LEU A 5 -16.87 5.63 8.58
N VAL A 6 -17.94 6.34 8.89
CA VAL A 6 -18.01 7.80 8.68
C VAL A 6 -16.93 8.52 9.47
N LEU A 7 -16.68 8.13 10.73
CA LEU A 7 -15.59 8.70 11.52
C LEU A 7 -14.20 8.45 10.89
N TYR A 8 -13.90 7.22 10.46
CA TYR A 8 -12.61 6.92 9.81
C TYR A 8 -12.43 7.68 8.50
N LEU A 9 -13.49 7.78 7.68
CA LEU A 9 -13.47 8.54 6.44
C LEU A 9 -13.29 10.04 6.70
N SER A 10 -13.95 10.60 7.72
CA SER A 10 -13.80 12.01 8.09
C SER A 10 -12.37 12.32 8.53
N ILE A 11 -11.75 11.46 9.36
CA ILE A 11 -10.36 11.62 9.79
C ILE A 11 -9.41 11.55 8.58
N LEU A 12 -9.65 10.61 7.66
CA LEU A 12 -8.86 10.50 6.42
C LEU A 12 -9.00 11.77 5.55
N ALA A 13 -10.22 12.28 5.39
CA ALA A 13 -10.49 13.49 4.62
C ALA A 13 -9.78 14.72 5.21
N ILE A 14 -9.77 14.85 6.54
CA ILE A 14 -9.03 15.90 7.24
C ILE A 14 -7.52 15.76 6.99
N GLY A 15 -6.98 14.53 7.09
CA GLY A 15 -5.56 14.25 6.81
C GLY A 15 -5.14 14.62 5.38
N ILE A 16 -5.99 14.32 4.39
CA ILE A 16 -5.76 14.70 2.99
C ILE A 16 -5.82 16.22 2.83
N PHE A 17 -6.77 16.89 3.46
CA PHE A 17 -6.90 18.36 3.38
C PHE A 17 -5.67 19.08 3.96
N ILE A 18 -5.16 18.59 5.10
CA ILE A 18 -3.92 19.09 5.71
C ILE A 18 -2.72 18.80 4.80
N GLY A 19 -2.61 17.55 4.31
CA GLY A 19 -1.54 17.15 3.40
C GLY A 19 -1.50 17.98 2.12
N TYR A 20 -2.67 18.28 1.54
CA TYR A 20 -2.78 19.11 0.32
C TYR A 20 -2.22 20.52 0.51
N LYS A 21 -2.45 21.13 1.68
CA LYS A 21 -2.01 22.48 1.99
C LYS A 21 -0.49 22.58 2.25
N GLU A 22 0.15 21.49 2.73
CA GLU A 22 1.58 21.45 3.08
C GLU A 22 2.50 20.76 2.06
N ILE A 23 1.97 20.29 0.91
CA ILE A 23 2.72 19.60 -0.16
C ILE A 23 4.01 20.34 -0.62
N SER A 24 4.11 21.64 -0.39
CA SER A 24 5.26 22.45 -0.80
C SER A 24 6.52 22.25 0.07
N HIS A 25 6.39 21.74 1.31
CA HIS A 25 7.52 21.54 2.21
C HIS A 25 8.12 20.13 2.09
N LYS A 26 9.01 19.95 1.10
CA LYS A 26 9.76 18.70 0.87
C LYS A 26 10.41 18.12 2.13
N LYS A 27 10.83 18.97 3.08
CA LYS A 27 11.40 18.54 4.38
C LYS A 27 10.36 17.88 5.30
N LEU A 28 9.12 18.38 5.34
CA LEU A 28 8.04 17.79 6.13
C LEU A 28 7.62 16.45 5.52
N LEU A 29 7.48 16.37 4.20
CA LEU A 29 7.19 15.11 3.52
C LEU A 29 8.29 14.06 3.76
N ALA A 30 9.57 14.45 3.74
CA ALA A 30 10.66 13.52 4.03
C ALA A 30 10.62 13.00 5.48
N ARG A 31 10.33 13.88 6.45
CA ARG A 31 10.16 13.51 7.87
C ARG A 31 8.96 12.60 8.08
N LEU A 32 7.82 12.91 7.45
CA LEU A 32 6.61 12.08 7.47
C LEU A 32 6.85 10.72 6.84
N ASN A 33 7.60 10.64 5.74
CA ASN A 33 7.95 9.37 5.10
C ASN A 33 8.84 8.50 6.01
N HIS A 34 9.81 9.09 6.70
CA HIS A 34 10.64 8.36 7.68
C HIS A 34 9.80 7.87 8.86
N LEU A 35 8.90 8.72 9.38
CA LEU A 35 8.01 8.36 10.48
C LEU A 35 7.01 7.26 10.06
N GLN A 36 6.45 7.34 8.85
CA GLN A 36 5.55 6.33 8.29
C GLN A 36 6.28 4.99 8.13
N MET A 37 7.49 5.00 7.57
CA MET A 37 8.31 3.79 7.45
C MET A 37 8.57 3.16 8.83
N GLY A 38 8.93 3.97 9.82
CA GLY A 38 9.14 3.50 11.19
C GLY A 38 7.86 2.92 11.81
N ALA A 39 6.73 3.60 11.65
CA ALA A 39 5.43 3.13 12.11
C ALA A 39 5.00 1.84 11.40
N LEU A 40 5.23 1.74 10.09
CA LEU A 40 4.92 0.56 9.29
C LEU A 40 5.74 -0.64 9.78
N ILE A 41 7.05 -0.47 9.98
CA ILE A 41 7.91 -1.53 10.51
C ILE A 41 7.42 -1.96 11.91
N ALA A 42 7.10 -1.01 12.79
CA ALA A 42 6.58 -1.32 14.12
C ALA A 42 5.24 -2.10 14.07
N LEU A 43 4.32 -1.69 13.19
CA LEU A 43 3.05 -2.37 12.99
C LEU A 43 3.24 -3.79 12.43
N LEU A 44 4.08 -3.95 11.41
CA LEU A 44 4.40 -5.27 10.84
C LEU A 44 5.09 -6.17 11.88
N PHE A 45 5.94 -5.60 12.73
CA PHE A 45 6.59 -6.33 13.81
C PHE A 45 5.58 -6.86 14.82
N VAL A 46 4.67 -6.01 15.31
CA VAL A 46 3.60 -6.43 16.23
C VAL A 46 2.67 -7.45 15.55
N MET A 47 2.36 -7.26 14.27
CA MET A 47 1.57 -8.22 13.50
C MET A 47 2.28 -9.57 13.39
N GLY A 48 3.58 -9.59 13.14
CA GLY A 48 4.40 -10.80 13.11
C GLY A 48 4.41 -11.53 14.45
N ILE A 49 4.57 -10.82 15.57
CA ILE A 49 4.47 -11.40 16.91
C ILE A 49 3.09 -12.01 17.14
N ARG A 50 2.01 -11.30 16.80
CA ARG A 50 0.63 -11.79 16.96
C ARG A 50 0.39 -13.06 16.15
N ILE A 51 0.85 -13.10 14.90
CA ILE A 51 0.72 -14.28 14.03
C ILE A 51 1.53 -15.45 14.58
N GLY A 52 2.79 -15.21 15.01
CA GLY A 52 3.66 -16.26 15.53
C GLY A 52 3.20 -16.85 16.87
N ALA A 53 2.55 -16.04 17.72
CA ALA A 53 1.98 -16.50 18.99
C ALA A 53 0.66 -17.26 18.82
N ASP A 54 -0.01 -17.12 17.68
CA ASP A 54 -1.30 -17.75 17.40
C ASP A 54 -1.12 -19.06 16.62
N GLN A 55 -1.16 -20.19 17.32
CA GLN A 55 -1.01 -21.52 16.73
C GLN A 55 -2.05 -21.82 15.65
N SER A 56 -3.24 -21.20 15.72
CA SER A 56 -4.28 -21.40 14.70
C SER A 56 -3.87 -20.78 13.36
N VAL A 57 -3.17 -19.65 13.38
CA VAL A 57 -2.65 -18.99 12.19
C VAL A 57 -1.38 -19.68 11.72
N VAL A 58 -0.46 -20.02 12.64
CA VAL A 58 0.80 -20.72 12.32
C VAL A 58 0.56 -22.02 11.56
N ASN A 59 -0.43 -22.80 11.98
CA ASN A 59 -0.75 -24.08 11.35
C ASN A 59 -1.27 -23.93 9.91
N VAL A 60 -1.89 -22.79 9.57
CA VAL A 60 -2.36 -22.48 8.21
C VAL A 60 -1.42 -21.57 7.42
N LEU A 61 -0.25 -21.19 7.97
CA LEU A 61 0.71 -20.31 7.29
C LEU A 61 1.18 -20.87 5.95
N GLY A 62 1.34 -22.19 5.83
CA GLY A 62 1.70 -22.82 4.55
C GLY A 62 0.65 -22.54 3.46
N THR A 63 -0.63 -22.72 3.79
CA THR A 63 -1.75 -22.43 2.90
C THR A 63 -1.86 -20.95 2.59
N LEU A 64 -1.74 -20.08 3.59
CA LEU A 64 -1.73 -18.63 3.41
C LEU A 64 -0.55 -18.16 2.55
N GLY A 65 0.63 -18.77 2.71
CA GLY A 65 1.83 -18.46 1.94
C GLY A 65 1.67 -18.80 0.46
N ILE A 66 1.14 -19.99 0.14
CA ILE A 66 0.86 -20.39 -1.25
C ILE A 66 -0.21 -19.48 -1.86
N GLN A 67 -1.30 -19.21 -1.12
CA GLN A 67 -2.35 -18.29 -1.58
C GLN A 67 -1.77 -16.89 -1.84
N ALA A 68 -0.99 -16.35 -0.91
CA ALA A 68 -0.35 -15.05 -1.05
C ALA A 68 0.62 -15.02 -2.23
N PHE A 69 1.39 -16.08 -2.46
CA PHE A 69 2.31 -16.17 -3.60
C PHE A 69 1.58 -16.18 -4.94
N VAL A 70 0.52 -16.99 -5.07
CA VAL A 70 -0.32 -17.03 -6.29
C VAL A 70 -0.97 -15.67 -6.52
N LEU A 71 -1.58 -15.07 -5.49
CA LEU A 71 -2.21 -13.76 -5.61
C LEU A 71 -1.20 -12.66 -5.95
N ALA A 72 -0.04 -12.64 -5.30
CA ALA A 72 1.00 -11.64 -5.54
C ALA A 72 1.58 -11.77 -6.96
N SER A 73 1.92 -12.99 -7.39
CA SER A 73 2.46 -13.22 -8.74
C SER A 73 1.46 -12.83 -9.82
N PHE A 74 0.20 -13.28 -9.73
CA PHE A 74 -0.83 -12.90 -10.69
C PHE A 74 -1.12 -11.40 -10.66
N SER A 75 -1.20 -10.78 -9.47
CA SER A 75 -1.43 -9.35 -9.32
C SER A 75 -0.31 -8.52 -9.95
N VAL A 76 0.95 -8.86 -9.68
CA VAL A 76 2.11 -8.16 -10.25
C VAL A 76 2.21 -8.38 -11.75
N LEU A 77 2.07 -9.62 -12.22
CA LEU A 77 2.08 -9.94 -13.66
C LEU A 77 0.99 -9.18 -14.40
N THR A 78 -0.24 -9.20 -13.87
CA THR A 78 -1.38 -8.49 -14.46
C THR A 78 -1.16 -6.98 -14.44
N SER A 79 -0.65 -6.42 -13.34
CA SER A 79 -0.35 -4.99 -13.21
C SER A 79 0.70 -4.53 -14.23
N VAL A 80 1.81 -5.27 -14.34
CA VAL A 80 2.87 -4.98 -15.31
C VAL A 80 2.37 -5.13 -16.75
N LEU A 81 1.60 -6.18 -17.04
CA LEU A 81 1.01 -6.40 -18.36
C LEU A 81 0.02 -5.29 -18.72
N ALA A 82 -0.83 -4.86 -17.78
CA ALA A 82 -1.77 -3.77 -17.97
C ALA A 82 -1.07 -2.46 -18.31
N VAL A 83 -0.01 -2.10 -17.56
CA VAL A 83 0.82 -0.92 -17.86
C VAL A 83 1.46 -1.03 -19.24
N TYR A 84 1.91 -2.22 -19.64
CA TYR A 84 2.50 -2.45 -20.96
C TYR A 84 1.49 -2.27 -22.10
N ILE A 85 0.28 -2.83 -21.96
CA ILE A 85 -0.81 -2.69 -22.93
C ILE A 85 -1.20 -1.21 -23.05
N ILE A 86 -1.41 -0.51 -21.93
CA ILE A 86 -1.76 0.91 -21.91
C ILE A 86 -0.67 1.74 -22.61
N ARG A 87 0.60 1.48 -22.32
CA ARG A 87 1.73 2.16 -22.97
C ARG A 87 1.71 1.94 -24.49
N LYS A 88 1.41 0.72 -24.94
CA LYS A 88 1.35 0.37 -26.36
C LYS A 88 0.16 1.03 -27.07
N VAL A 89 -1.00 1.09 -26.43
CA VAL A 89 -2.21 1.73 -26.97
C VAL A 89 -2.07 3.26 -27.02
N MET A 90 -1.48 3.87 -25.99
CA MET A 90 -1.33 5.33 -25.91
C MET A 90 -0.02 5.88 -26.52
N HIS A 91 0.78 5.04 -27.19
CA HIS A 91 2.04 5.44 -27.84
C HIS A 91 3.01 6.22 -26.92
N PHE A 92 3.03 5.89 -25.63
CA PHE A 92 3.91 6.57 -24.68
C PHE A 92 5.36 6.08 -24.87
N ASN A 93 6.29 7.00 -25.18
CA ASN A 93 7.71 6.68 -25.30
C ASN A 93 8.29 6.24 -23.94
N LYS A 94 9.47 5.58 -23.94
CA LYS A 94 10.13 5.05 -22.75
C LYS A 94 10.32 6.06 -21.60
N LYS A 95 10.28 7.37 -21.91
CA LYS A 95 10.41 8.49 -20.99
C LYS A 95 9.10 9.17 -20.52
N GLY A 96 7.92 8.67 -20.90
CA GLY A 96 6.66 9.30 -20.46
C GLY A 96 6.32 10.60 -21.19
N GLU A 97 6.87 10.81 -22.38
CA GLU A 97 6.56 11.94 -23.27
C GLU A 97 5.70 11.43 -24.43
N ARG A 98 4.65 12.19 -24.78
CA ARG A 98 3.78 11.92 -25.93
C ARG A 98 4.61 12.07 -27.20
N GLN A 99 4.64 11.05 -28.05
CA GLN A 99 5.13 11.19 -29.43
C GLN A 99 4.13 11.96 -30.27
#